data_AF-A0A7L1Y535-F1
#
_entry.id   AF-A0A7L1Y535-F1
#
_cell.length_a   1.000
_cell.length_b   1.000
_cell.length_c   1.000
_cell.angle_alpha   90.00
_cell.angle_beta   90.00
_cell.angle_gamma   90.00
#
_symmetry.space_group_name_H-M   'P 1'
#
loop_
_entity.id
_entity.type
_entity.pdbx_description
1 polymer ?
#
loop_
_entity_poly.entity_id
_entity_poly.type
_entity_poly.pdbx_seq_one_letter_code
_entity_poly.pdbx_strand_id
1 'polypeptide(L)' 'PSDGGKLLVVPMVGSHWLSMQKVVEKLSERGHEVVVLMPEVSWQMKTTPGYTVKTYPV' A
#
# COMPACT_ATOMS: atom_id res chain seq x y z
N PRO A 1 -6.25 -12.51 -20.68
CA PRO A 1 -6.05 -11.82 -19.38
C PRO A 1 -4.56 -11.51 -19.22
N SER A 2 -4.17 -10.24 -19.26
CA SER A 2 -2.83 -9.87 -18.79
C SER A 2 -2.89 -9.86 -17.27
N ASP A 3 -2.20 -10.79 -16.62
CA ASP A 3 -2.06 -10.77 -15.16
C ASP A 3 -1.33 -9.48 -14.76
N GLY A 4 -1.87 -8.77 -13.76
CA GLY A 4 -1.27 -7.53 -13.27
C GLY A 4 0.11 -7.80 -12.66
N GLY A 5 0.99 -6.80 -12.71
CA GLY A 5 2.34 -6.91 -12.13
C GLY A 5 2.33 -6.99 -10.60
N LYS A 6 3.44 -7.46 -10.03
CA LYS A 6 3.70 -7.42 -8.57
C LYS A 6 4.37 -6.11 -8.19
N LEU A 7 3.88 -5.44 -7.15
CA LEU A 7 4.34 -4.12 -6.73
C LEU A 7 4.65 -4.10 -5.24
N LEU A 8 5.81 -3.55 -4.88
CA LEU A 8 6.17 -3.20 -3.52
C LEU A 8 6.10 -1.68 -3.36
N VAL A 9 5.38 -1.21 -2.35
CA VAL A 9 5.21 0.21 -2.05
C VAL A 9 5.78 0.49 -0.66
N VAL A 10 6.68 1.47 -0.58
CA VAL A 10 7.23 1.97 0.70
C VAL A 10 6.75 3.41 0.86
N PRO A 11 5.71 3.67 1.66
CA PRO A 11 5.10 4.99 1.73
C PRO A 11 5.87 5.94 2.64
N MET A 12 5.83 7.22 2.30
CA MET A 12 6.13 8.29 3.26
C MET A 12 4.94 8.50 4.19
N VAL A 13 5.23 8.73 5.48
CA VAL A 13 4.22 8.97 6.53
C VAL A 13 3.50 10.32 6.37
N GLY A 14 2.28 10.41 6.93
CA GLY A 14 1.48 11.65 6.94
C GLY A 14 0.61 11.85 5.70
N SER A 15 0.40 13.11 5.31
CA SER A 15 -0.55 13.49 4.24
C SER A 15 -0.21 12.89 2.87
N HIS A 16 1.06 12.59 2.62
CA HIS A 16 1.52 11.96 1.39
C HIS A 16 0.90 10.56 1.19
N TRP A 17 0.68 9.82 2.28
CA TRP A 17 0.05 8.50 2.22
C TRP A 17 -1.39 8.56 1.76
N LEU A 18 -2.15 9.59 2.14
CA LEU A 18 -3.57 9.70 1.76
C LEU A 18 -3.77 9.75 0.25
N SER A 19 -2.88 10.44 -0.46
CA SER A 19 -2.87 10.45 -1.93
C SER A 19 -2.42 9.11 -2.50
N MET A 20 -1.41 8.49 -1.87
CA MET A 20 -0.81 7.26 -2.37
C MET A 20 -1.72 6.04 -2.20
N GLN A 21 -2.50 6.00 -1.11
CA GLN A 21 -3.47 4.96 -0.81
C GLN A 21 -4.48 4.75 -1.94
N LYS A 22 -5.00 5.84 -2.54
CA LYS A 22 -5.95 5.76 -3.67
C LYS A 22 -5.34 5.09 -4.90
N VAL A 23 -4.06 5.30 -5.15
CA VAL A 23 -3.36 4.69 -6.29
C VAL A 23 -3.12 3.20 -6.02
N VAL A 24 -2.71 2.84 -4.81
CA VAL A 24 -2.52 1.45 -4.38
C VAL A 24 -3.82 0.66 -4.52
N GLU A 25 -4.94 1.22 -4.06
CA GLU A 25 -6.28 0.65 -4.22
C GLU A 25 -6.58 0.41 -5.70
N LYS A 26 -6.39 1.43 -6.55
CA LYS A 26 -6.73 1.31 -7.97
C LYS A 26 -5.87 0.32 -8.73
N LEU A 27 -4.60 0.15 -8.34
CA LEU A 27 -3.71 -0.85 -8.92
C LEU A 27 -4.16 -2.27 -8.54
N SER A 28 -4.55 -2.48 -7.29
CA SER A 28 -5.11 -3.77 -6.87
C SER A 28 -6.42 -4.11 -7.57
N GLU A 29 -7.36 -3.15 -7.69
CA GLU A 29 -8.60 -3.35 -8.45
C GLU A 29 -8.36 -3.73 -9.92
N ARG A 30 -7.21 -3.34 -10.48
CA ARG A 30 -6.77 -3.69 -11.84
C ARG A 30 -6.05 -5.04 -11.92
N GLY A 31 -6.03 -5.82 -10.84
CA GLY A 31 -5.43 -7.14 -10.77
C GLY A 31 -3.94 -7.17 -10.44
N HIS A 32 -3.37 -6.07 -9.94
CA HIS A 32 -1.98 -6.08 -9.47
C HIS A 32 -1.88 -6.66 -8.06
N GLU A 33 -0.86 -7.46 -7.81
CA GLU A 33 -0.51 -7.89 -6.46
C GLU A 33 0.30 -6.77 -5.80
N VAL A 34 -0.30 -6.06 -4.84
CA VAL A 34 0.36 -4.93 -4.17
C VAL A 34 0.67 -5.26 -2.71
N VAL A 35 1.92 -5.04 -2.33
CA VAL A 35 2.40 -5.13 -0.94
C VAL A 35 2.87 -3.75 -0.50
N VAL A 36 2.33 -3.26 0.61
CA VAL A 36 2.73 -2.00 1.24
C VAL A 36 3.58 -2.32 2.48
N LEU A 37 4.80 -1.83 2.53
CA LEU A 37 5.73 -2.03 3.65
C LEU A 37 5.80 -0.76 4.51
N MET A 38 5.37 -0.85 5.77
CA MET A 38 5.20 0.29 6.67
C MET A 38 6.00 0.09 7.98
N PRO A 39 6.53 1.14 8.62
CA PRO A 39 7.11 0.98 9.96
C PRO A 39 6.01 0.62 10.97
N GLU A 40 6.33 -0.17 12.00
CA GLU A 40 5.37 -0.52 13.08
C GLU A 40 4.79 0.72 13.79
N VAL A 41 5.58 1.80 13.86
CA VAL A 41 5.14 3.12 14.36
C VAL A 41 4.47 3.96 13.26
N SER A 42 3.44 3.43 12.62
CA SER A 42 2.66 4.15 11.60
C SER A 42 1.51 4.94 12.25
N TRP A 43 1.82 6.05 12.94
CA TRP A 43 0.80 6.88 13.59
C TRP A 43 -0.28 7.33 12.57
N GLN A 44 -1.54 6.97 12.85
CA GLN A 44 -2.75 7.39 12.10
C GLN A 44 -2.92 6.89 10.66
N MET A 45 -2.08 5.97 10.15
CA MET A 45 -2.30 5.40 8.82
C MET A 45 -3.39 4.33 8.87
N LYS A 46 -4.59 4.69 8.40
CA LYS A 46 -5.68 3.71 8.20
C LYS A 46 -5.47 3.01 6.87
N THR A 47 -5.34 1.69 6.90
CA THR A 47 -5.26 0.87 5.69
C THR A 47 -6.66 0.41 5.30
N THR A 48 -6.88 0.23 4.00
CA THR A 48 -8.12 -0.23 3.40
C THR A 48 -7.95 -1.66 2.88
N PRO A 49 -9.02 -2.46 2.86
CA PRO A 49 -8.97 -3.77 2.23
C PRO A 49 -8.70 -3.62 0.73
N GLY A 50 -7.86 -4.49 0.18
CA GLY A 50 -7.52 -4.50 -1.24
C GLY A 50 -6.04 -4.76 -1.53
N TYR A 51 -5.14 -4.57 -0.58
CA TYR A 51 -3.70 -4.87 -0.76
C TYR A 51 -3.12 -5.47 0.51
N THR A 52 -1.95 -6.10 0.39
CA THR A 52 -1.25 -6.68 1.54
C THR A 52 -0.46 -5.59 2.24
N VAL A 53 -0.51 -5.57 3.57
CA VAL A 53 0.33 -4.68 4.38
C VAL A 53 1.29 -5.53 5.19
N LYS A 54 2.57 -5.16 5.16
CA LYS A 54 3.61 -5.73 6.03
C LYS A 54 4.22 -4.61 6.86
N THR A 55 4.54 -4.92 8.10
CA THR A 55 5.22 -3.99 9.01
C THR A 55 6.68 -4.37 9.21
N TYR A 56 7.53 -3.41 9.54
CA TYR A 56 8.91 -3.64 9.96
C TYR A 56 9.25 -2.84 11.24
N PRO A 57 10.11 -3.39 12.12
CA PRO A 57 10.56 -2.68 13.31
C PRO A 57 11.49 -1.54 12.92
N VAL A 58 11.41 -0.43 13.66
CA VAL A 58 12.31 0.73 13.54
C VAL A 58 13.16 0.91 14.79
#